data_AF-A0A9E0DGD5-F1
#
_entry.id   AF-A0A9E0DGD5-F1
#
_cell.length_a   1.000
_cell.length_b   1.000
_cell.length_c   1.000
_cell.angle_alpha   90.00
_cell.angle_beta   90.00
_cell.angle_gamma   90.00
#
_symmetry.space_group_name_H-M   'P 1'
#
loop_
_entity.id
_entity.type
_entity.pdbx_description
1 polymer ?
#
loop_
_entity_poly.entity_id
_entity_poly.type
_entity_poly.pdbx_seq_one_letter_code
_entity_poly.pdbx_strand_id
1 'polypeptide(L)'
;MEQFVSFAQLALLHLANGALAALYTTWTHGTAILAVAGIGLLARSAPSVQRGWMVGVGVLAGMAGLLAPPPVPALLAGMCLLGAGAVQLDRFQPDALRWRVVGGLALYAGAALGYLTYSRYLAGVDAAAWAAAIGGQAEAQATLAQGQAFLNTLATWGLWLILPLGFLSLLGQGLLIHPPIQHGPAATISAVRTRGRER
;
A
#
# COMPACT_ATOMS: atom_id res chain seq x y z
N MET A 1 6.36 -14.18 54.50
CA MET A 1 6.48 -12.71 54.58
C MET A 1 6.00 -12.17 53.24
N GLU A 2 4.69 -11.94 53.12
CA GLU A 2 4.09 -11.48 51.85
C GLU A 2 4.42 -10.01 51.64
N GLN A 3 5.03 -9.72 50.50
CA GLN A 3 5.42 -8.38 50.10
C GLN A 3 4.15 -7.64 49.64
N PHE A 4 3.55 -6.82 50.52
CA PHE A 4 2.42 -5.98 50.16
C PHE A 4 2.86 -4.96 49.09
N VAL A 5 2.56 -5.27 47.82
CA VAL A 5 2.74 -4.34 46.71
C VAL A 5 1.78 -3.18 46.92
N SER A 6 2.31 -1.95 46.94
CA SER A 6 1.49 -0.77 47.18
C SER A 6 0.58 -0.49 45.98
N PHE A 7 -0.58 0.14 46.22
CA PHE A 7 -1.48 0.57 45.15
C PHE A 7 -0.76 1.43 44.09
N ALA A 8 0.17 2.29 44.53
CA ALA A 8 1.00 3.10 43.64
C ALA A 8 1.90 2.24 42.73
N GLN A 9 2.48 1.16 43.25
CA GLN A 9 3.27 0.21 42.46
C GLN A 9 2.42 -0.50 41.42
N LEU A 10 1.21 -0.96 41.78
CA LEU A 10 0.26 -1.57 40.83
C LEU A 10 -0.16 -0.58 39.73
N ALA A 11 -0.49 0.66 40.10
CA ALA A 11 -0.86 1.70 39.15
C ALA A 11 0.30 2.01 38.17
N LEU A 12 1.54 2.10 38.66
CA LEU A 12 2.72 2.31 37.83
C LEU A 12 2.95 1.15 36.86
N LEU A 13 2.78 -0.09 37.34
CA LEU A 13 2.91 -1.30 36.52
C LEU A 13 1.86 -1.34 35.40
N HIS A 14 0.61 -0.98 35.69
CA HIS A 14 -0.44 -0.91 34.68
C HIS A 14 -0.17 0.18 33.63
N LEU A 15 0.29 1.36 34.04
CA LEU A 15 0.65 2.43 33.11
C LEU A 15 1.85 2.03 32.23
N ALA A 16 2.88 1.43 32.81
CA ALA A 16 4.04 0.94 32.08
C ALA A 16 3.64 -0.17 31.07
N ASN A 17 2.82 -1.14 31.50
CA ASN A 17 2.32 -2.19 30.63
C ASN A 17 1.44 -1.64 29.51
N GLY A 18 0.58 -0.67 29.80
CA GLY A 18 -0.23 0.02 28.79
C GLY A 18 0.61 0.76 27.76
N ALA A 19 1.65 1.48 28.21
CA ALA A 19 2.58 2.18 27.34
C ALA A 19 3.39 1.20 26.46
N LEU A 20 3.88 0.09 27.03
CA LEU A 20 4.59 -0.94 26.29
C LEU A 20 3.70 -1.63 25.26
N ALA A 21 2.44 -1.94 25.62
CA ALA A 21 1.48 -2.49 24.69
C ALA A 21 1.23 -1.52 23.52
N ALA A 22 1.02 -0.24 23.79
CA ALA A 22 0.83 0.78 22.76
C ALA A 22 2.05 0.92 21.85
N LEU A 23 3.27 0.94 22.41
CA LEU A 23 4.51 0.98 21.63
C LEU A 23 4.68 -0.24 20.75
N TYR A 24 4.44 -1.44 21.30
CA TYR A 24 4.52 -2.69 20.55
C TYR A 24 3.49 -2.73 19.41
N THR A 25 2.24 -2.38 19.68
CA THR A 25 1.20 -2.32 18.63
C THR A 25 1.54 -1.29 17.57
N THR A 26 2.06 -0.12 17.96
CA THR A 26 2.49 0.92 17.00
C THR A 26 3.66 0.45 16.16
N TRP A 27 4.60 -0.29 16.74
CA TRP A 27 5.71 -0.88 16.01
C TRP A 27 5.22 -1.94 15.00
N THR A 28 4.37 -2.87 15.45
CA THR A 28 3.83 -3.95 14.62
C THR A 28 2.96 -3.43 13.47
N HIS A 29 2.25 -2.32 13.66
CA HIS A 29 1.35 -1.75 12.65
C HIS A 29 1.83 -0.41 12.08
N GLY A 30 3.06 0.01 12.38
CA GLY A 30 3.57 1.33 12.01
C GLY A 30 3.54 1.59 10.51
N THR A 31 3.85 0.57 9.71
CA THR A 31 3.76 0.64 8.24
C THR A 31 2.33 0.79 7.75
N ALA A 32 1.36 0.09 8.33
CA ALA A 32 -0.06 0.27 8.01
C ALA A 32 -0.54 1.68 8.38
N ILE A 33 -0.12 2.21 9.55
CA ILE A 33 -0.40 3.59 9.96
C ILE A 33 0.17 4.59 8.94
N LEU A 34 1.41 4.39 8.49
CA LEU A 34 2.03 5.24 7.47
C LEU A 34 1.32 5.15 6.12
N ALA A 35 0.85 3.97 5.72
CA ALA A 35 0.06 3.79 4.50
C ALA A 35 -1.25 4.59 4.59
N VAL A 36 -1.97 4.50 5.71
CA VAL A 36 -3.20 5.28 5.95
C VAL A 36 -2.91 6.77 5.97
N ALA A 37 -1.81 7.20 6.60
CA ALA A 37 -1.40 8.60 6.62
C ALA A 37 -1.13 9.13 5.20
N GLY A 38 -0.40 8.38 4.36
CA GLY A 38 -0.14 8.74 2.97
C GLY A 38 -1.42 8.89 2.14
N ILE A 39 -2.40 7.99 2.33
CA ILE A 39 -3.70 8.08 1.66
C ILE A 39 -4.52 9.26 2.21
N GLY A 40 -4.46 9.53 3.51
CA GLY A 40 -5.07 10.71 4.11
C GLY A 40 -4.54 12.02 3.53
N LEU A 41 -3.22 12.10 3.29
CA LEU A 41 -2.58 13.24 2.63
C LEU A 41 -3.06 13.41 1.18
N LEU A 42 -3.21 12.31 0.45
CA LEU A 42 -3.78 12.32 -0.90
C LEU A 42 -5.25 12.80 -0.87
N ALA A 43 -6.05 12.28 0.05
CA ALA A 43 -7.47 12.58 0.18
C ALA A 43 -7.76 14.02 0.59
N ARG A 44 -6.94 14.63 1.47
CA ARG A 44 -7.17 16.02 1.94
C ARG A 44 -7.17 17.02 0.77
N SER A 45 -6.32 16.76 -0.23
CA SER A 45 -6.12 17.65 -1.38
C SER A 45 -6.99 17.30 -2.59
N ALA A 46 -7.79 16.24 -2.49
CA ALA A 46 -8.52 15.70 -3.63
C ALA A 46 -9.85 16.44 -3.87
N PRO A 47 -10.19 16.71 -5.16
CA PRO A 47 -11.52 17.14 -5.58
C PRO A 47 -12.60 16.16 -5.10
N SER A 48 -13.82 16.68 -4.89
CA SER A 48 -14.98 15.89 -4.41
C SER A 48 -15.23 14.63 -5.25
N VAL A 49 -15.05 14.72 -6.57
CA VAL A 49 -15.24 13.61 -7.52
C VAL A 49 -14.27 12.44 -7.27
N GLN A 50 -13.07 12.72 -6.75
CA GLN A 50 -12.03 11.70 -6.52
C GLN A 50 -12.06 11.12 -5.11
N ARG A 51 -12.65 11.83 -4.14
CA ARG A 51 -12.65 11.44 -2.72
C ARG A 51 -13.25 10.05 -2.47
N GLY A 52 -14.37 9.72 -3.13
CA GLY A 52 -15.00 8.41 -2.96
C GLY A 52 -14.09 7.26 -3.35
N TRP A 53 -13.40 7.38 -4.49
CA TRP A 53 -12.42 6.41 -4.95
C TRP A 53 -11.21 6.30 -4.01
N MET A 54 -10.73 7.42 -3.48
CA MET A 54 -9.64 7.42 -2.53
C MET A 54 -9.98 6.74 -1.22
N VAL A 55 -11.21 6.92 -0.72
CA VAL A 55 -11.68 6.20 0.46
C VAL A 55 -11.76 4.70 0.16
N GLY A 56 -12.33 4.30 -0.97
CA GLY A 56 -12.42 2.89 -1.37
C GLY A 56 -11.05 2.22 -1.48
N VAL A 57 -10.11 2.85 -2.20
CA VAL A 57 -8.73 2.37 -2.31
C VAL A 57 -8.00 2.46 -0.98
N GLY A 58 -8.30 3.46 -0.15
CA GLY A 58 -7.79 3.60 1.21
C GLY A 58 -8.16 2.44 2.11
N VAL A 59 -9.41 2.01 2.07
CA VAL A 59 -9.88 0.82 2.79
C VAL A 59 -9.18 -0.43 2.25
N LEU A 60 -9.10 -0.59 0.93
CA LEU A 60 -8.43 -1.73 0.31
C LEU A 60 -6.95 -1.83 0.71
N ALA A 61 -6.23 -0.70 0.63
CA ALA A 61 -4.84 -0.58 1.05
C ALA A 61 -4.67 -0.79 2.55
N GLY A 62 -5.57 -0.26 3.38
CA GLY A 62 -5.57 -0.50 4.83
C GLY A 62 -5.72 -1.98 5.16
N MET A 63 -6.67 -2.68 4.51
CA MET A 63 -6.83 -4.13 4.65
C MET A 63 -5.57 -4.88 4.21
N ALA A 64 -4.99 -4.53 3.06
CA ALA A 64 -3.76 -5.15 2.59
C ALA A 64 -2.59 -4.91 3.58
N GLY A 65 -2.42 -3.70 4.09
CA GLY A 65 -1.37 -3.34 5.04
C GLY A 65 -1.50 -4.01 6.41
N LEU A 66 -2.73 -4.36 6.83
CA LEU A 66 -2.98 -5.05 8.10
C LEU A 66 -2.92 -6.58 7.97
N LEU A 67 -3.35 -7.13 6.83
CA LEU A 67 -3.58 -8.57 6.67
C LEU A 67 -2.47 -9.28 5.89
N ALA A 68 -1.78 -8.60 4.98
CA ALA A 68 -0.75 -9.21 4.15
C ALA A 68 0.56 -9.39 4.94
N PRO A 69 1.30 -10.49 4.69
CA PRO A 69 2.58 -10.71 5.35
C PRO A 69 3.63 -9.69 4.89
N PRO A 70 4.68 -9.44 5.71
CA PRO A 70 5.85 -8.68 5.27
C PRO A 70 6.44 -9.24 3.97
N PRO A 71 6.98 -8.39 3.07
CA PRO A 71 7.22 -6.95 3.19
C PRO A 71 6.07 -6.06 2.68
N VAL A 72 4.92 -6.63 2.30
CA VAL A 72 3.82 -5.89 1.64
C VAL A 72 3.39 -4.63 2.39
N PRO A 73 3.19 -4.63 3.73
CA PRO A 73 2.80 -3.42 4.44
C PRO A 73 3.82 -2.29 4.32
N ALA A 74 5.11 -2.59 4.35
CA ALA A 74 6.17 -1.60 4.23
C ALA A 74 6.25 -1.01 2.82
N LEU A 75 6.13 -1.84 1.79
CA LEU A 75 6.12 -1.40 0.39
C LEU A 75 4.90 -0.54 0.11
N LEU A 76 3.71 -0.96 0.56
CA LEU A 76 2.49 -0.20 0.42
C LEU A 76 2.59 1.16 1.12
N ALA A 77 3.15 1.22 2.33
CA ALA A 77 3.42 2.47 3.03
C ALA A 77 4.31 3.41 2.21
N GLY A 78 5.42 2.87 1.67
CA GLY A 78 6.32 3.61 0.79
C GLY A 78 5.61 4.15 -0.45
N MET A 79 4.80 3.32 -1.12
CA MET A 79 4.02 3.73 -2.29
C MET A 79 3.01 4.84 -1.96
N CYS A 80 2.30 4.73 -0.83
CA CYS A 80 1.36 5.76 -0.38
C CYS A 80 2.06 7.11 -0.12
N LEU A 81 3.20 7.10 0.58
CA LEU A 81 3.96 8.30 0.90
C LEU A 81 4.59 8.92 -0.34
N LEU A 82 5.21 8.12 -1.20
CA LEU A 82 5.80 8.59 -2.46
C LEU A 82 4.73 9.13 -3.42
N GLY A 83 3.58 8.46 -3.50
CA GLY A 83 2.42 8.93 -4.24
C GLY A 83 1.91 10.28 -3.75
N ALA A 84 1.72 10.42 -2.44
CA ALA A 84 1.33 11.69 -1.80
C ALA A 84 2.36 12.80 -2.04
N GLY A 85 3.66 12.48 -1.96
CA GLY A 85 4.75 13.40 -2.24
C GLY A 85 4.75 13.89 -3.69
N ALA A 86 4.67 12.97 -4.65
CA ALA A 86 4.71 13.33 -6.07
C ALA A 86 3.51 14.17 -6.50
N VAL A 87 2.30 13.89 -6.01
CA VAL A 87 1.12 14.73 -6.27
C VAL A 87 1.28 16.15 -5.72
N GLN A 88 1.98 16.31 -4.58
CA GLN A 88 2.27 17.64 -4.03
C GLN A 88 3.37 18.38 -4.78
N LEU A 89 4.29 17.66 -5.43
CA LEU A 89 5.35 18.23 -6.26
C LEU A 89 4.86 18.62 -7.65
N ASP A 90 3.86 17.92 -8.20
CA ASP A 90 3.28 18.23 -9.51
C ASP A 90 2.39 19.49 -9.45
N ARG A 91 2.85 20.55 -10.13
CA ARG A 91 2.16 21.84 -10.22
C ARG A 91 1.30 21.99 -11.46
N PHE A 92 1.41 21.07 -12.43
CA PHE A 92 0.77 21.20 -13.73
C PHE A 92 -0.46 20.31 -13.83
N GLN A 93 -0.38 19.04 -13.41
CA GLN A 93 -1.49 18.11 -13.55
C GLN A 93 -1.69 17.18 -12.33
N PRO A 94 -1.78 17.73 -11.10
CA PRO A 94 -1.86 16.93 -9.88
C PRO A 94 -3.04 15.96 -9.87
N ASP A 95 -4.16 16.30 -10.51
CA ASP A 95 -5.34 15.44 -10.57
C ASP A 95 -5.11 14.19 -11.42
N ALA A 96 -4.39 14.29 -12.54
CA ALA A 96 -4.09 13.12 -13.37
C ALA A 96 -3.04 12.22 -12.69
N LEU A 97 -2.01 12.82 -12.09
CA LEU A 97 -1.02 12.08 -11.33
C LEU A 97 -1.63 11.35 -10.14
N ARG A 98 -2.57 11.99 -9.44
CA ARG A 98 -3.30 11.38 -8.32
C ARG A 98 -4.14 10.19 -8.76
N TRP A 99 -4.78 10.23 -9.93
CA TRP A 99 -5.47 9.06 -10.48
C TRP A 99 -4.52 7.89 -10.77
N ARG A 100 -3.32 8.17 -11.27
CA ARG A 100 -2.29 7.14 -11.45
C ARG A 100 -1.89 6.53 -10.11
N VAL A 101 -1.71 7.36 -9.09
CA VAL A 101 -1.40 6.90 -7.72
C VAL A 101 -2.50 5.98 -7.19
N VAL A 102 -3.76 6.43 -7.24
CA VAL A 102 -4.92 5.67 -6.75
C VAL A 102 -5.05 4.34 -7.50
N GLY A 103 -4.92 4.34 -8.83
CA GLY A 103 -4.98 3.12 -9.64
C GLY A 103 -3.86 2.14 -9.30
N GLY A 104 -2.63 2.62 -9.15
CA GLY A 104 -1.50 1.77 -8.77
C GLY A 104 -1.60 1.19 -7.36
N LEU A 105 -2.07 1.99 -6.39
CA LEU A 105 -2.35 1.51 -5.03
C LEU A 105 -3.46 0.45 -5.03
N ALA A 106 -4.51 0.64 -5.82
CA ALA A 106 -5.61 -0.32 -5.95
C ALA A 106 -5.11 -1.65 -6.52
N LEU A 107 -4.31 -1.61 -7.59
CA LEU A 107 -3.71 -2.80 -8.20
C LEU A 107 -2.80 -3.54 -7.22
N TYR A 108 -1.93 -2.82 -6.51
CA TYR A 108 -1.02 -3.42 -5.55
C TYR A 108 -1.75 -4.07 -4.36
N ALA A 109 -2.68 -3.34 -3.75
CA ALA A 109 -3.47 -3.84 -2.62
C ALA A 109 -4.36 -5.02 -3.05
N GLY A 110 -4.97 -4.94 -4.24
CA GLY A 110 -5.76 -6.02 -4.82
C GLY A 110 -4.93 -7.28 -5.07
N ALA A 111 -3.74 -7.13 -5.66
CA ALA A 111 -2.83 -8.26 -5.88
C ALA A 111 -2.37 -8.91 -4.55
N ALA A 112 -2.06 -8.10 -3.55
CA ALA A 112 -1.66 -8.59 -2.23
C ALA A 112 -2.78 -9.37 -1.53
N LEU A 113 -4.00 -8.83 -1.53
CA LEU A 113 -5.17 -9.50 -0.97
C LEU A 113 -5.57 -10.74 -1.76
N GLY A 114 -5.43 -10.71 -3.09
CA GLY A 114 -5.63 -11.86 -3.97
C GLY A 114 -4.66 -13.00 -3.63
N TYR A 115 -3.36 -12.69 -3.51
CA TYR A 115 -2.35 -13.65 -3.08
C TYR A 115 -2.65 -14.22 -1.69
N LEU A 116 -3.01 -13.37 -0.72
CA LEU A 116 -3.36 -13.80 0.64
C LEU A 116 -4.54 -14.76 0.63
N THR A 117 -5.61 -14.39 -0.08
CA THR A 117 -6.85 -15.19 -0.15
C THR A 117 -6.60 -16.52 -0.83
N TYR A 118 -5.88 -16.50 -1.96
CA TYR A 118 -5.59 -17.72 -2.72
C TYR A 118 -4.63 -18.66 -1.99
N SER A 119 -3.63 -18.12 -1.30
CA SER A 119 -2.72 -18.90 -0.45
C SER A 119 -3.46 -19.58 0.70
N ARG A 120 -4.40 -18.87 1.34
CA ARG A 120 -5.26 -19.44 2.40
C ARG A 120 -6.19 -20.52 1.86
N TYR A 121 -6.77 -20.29 0.68
CA TYR A 121 -7.59 -21.29 0.00
C TYR A 121 -6.79 -22.59 -0.23
N LEU A 122 -5.60 -22.49 -0.83
CA LEU A 122 -4.73 -23.64 -1.08
C LEU A 122 -4.31 -24.39 0.19
N ALA A 123 -4.09 -23.68 1.30
CA ALA A 123 -3.78 -24.30 2.59
C ALA A 123 -4.96 -25.10 3.17
N GLY A 124 -6.19 -24.77 2.79
CA GLY A 124 -7.41 -25.47 3.22
C GLY A 124 -7.86 -26.60 2.30
N VAL A 125 -7.18 -26.82 1.17
CA VAL A 125 -7.50 -27.90 0.23
C VAL A 125 -7.05 -29.24 0.81
N ASP A 126 -7.98 -30.19 0.95
CA ASP A 126 -7.68 -31.54 1.40
C ASP A 126 -7.01 -32.35 0.27
N ALA A 127 -5.77 -32.77 0.52
CA ALA A 127 -4.99 -33.59 -0.39
C ALA A 127 -5.64 -34.97 -0.64
N ALA A 128 -6.41 -35.51 0.32
CA ALA A 128 -7.11 -36.78 0.15
C ALA A 128 -8.27 -36.67 -0.86
N ALA A 129 -9.02 -35.57 -0.81
CA ALA A 129 -10.07 -35.28 -1.80
C ALA A 129 -9.48 -35.09 -3.22
N TRP A 130 -8.30 -34.48 -3.32
CA TRP A 130 -7.58 -34.32 -4.60
C TRP A 130 -6.96 -35.63 -5.12
N ALA A 131 -6.49 -36.49 -4.22
CA ALA A 131 -5.92 -37.80 -4.57
C ALA A 131 -6.89 -38.69 -5.35
N ALA A 132 -8.19 -38.63 -5.00
CA ALA A 132 -9.24 -39.36 -5.70
C ALA A 132 -9.43 -38.88 -7.16
N ALA A 133 -9.08 -37.63 -7.47
CA ALA A 133 -9.22 -37.04 -8.80
C ALA A 133 -7.98 -37.22 -9.70
N ILE A 134 -6.78 -37.30 -9.11
CA ILE A 134 -5.49 -37.24 -9.84
C ILE A 134 -4.79 -38.61 -9.89
N GLY A 135 -5.34 -39.64 -9.24
CA GLY A 135 -4.86 -41.02 -9.39
C GLY A 135 -3.89 -41.48 -8.30
N GLY A 136 -3.71 -40.70 -7.24
CA GLY A 136 -2.91 -41.11 -6.08
C GLY A 136 -2.56 -39.97 -5.11
N GLN A 137 -2.35 -40.31 -3.84
CA GLN A 137 -2.06 -39.34 -2.78
C GLN A 137 -0.69 -38.66 -2.94
N ALA A 138 0.33 -39.41 -3.37
CA ALA A 138 1.67 -38.88 -3.59
C ALA A 138 1.70 -37.85 -4.74
N GLU A 139 0.98 -38.12 -5.83
CA GLU A 139 0.92 -37.25 -7.00
C GLU A 139 0.13 -35.97 -6.69
N ALA A 140 -1.02 -36.09 -6.02
CA ALA A 140 -1.80 -34.93 -5.58
C ALA A 140 -1.00 -34.00 -4.64
N GLN A 141 -0.24 -34.57 -3.69
CA GLN A 141 0.63 -33.78 -2.81
C GLN A 141 1.75 -33.08 -3.59
N ALA A 142 2.39 -33.76 -4.54
CA ALA A 142 3.44 -33.17 -5.37
C ALA A 142 2.91 -32.00 -6.22
N THR A 143 1.76 -32.17 -6.86
CA THR A 143 1.12 -31.11 -7.66
C THR A 143 0.75 -29.88 -6.81
N LEU A 144 0.14 -30.10 -5.63
CA LEU A 144 -0.21 -28.99 -4.72
C LEU A 144 1.03 -28.24 -4.24
N ALA A 145 2.10 -28.96 -3.86
CA ALA A 145 3.36 -28.36 -3.46
C ALA A 145 4.01 -27.54 -4.60
N GLN A 146 3.99 -28.06 -5.83
CA GLN A 146 4.50 -27.35 -7.00
C GLN A 146 3.70 -26.07 -7.28
N GLY A 147 2.36 -26.14 -7.22
CA GLY A 147 1.50 -24.97 -7.39
C GLY A 147 1.78 -23.87 -6.36
N GLN A 148 1.93 -24.25 -5.08
CA GLN A 148 2.31 -23.31 -4.02
C GLN A 148 3.68 -22.68 -4.27
N ALA A 149 4.67 -23.47 -4.68
CA ALA A 149 6.00 -22.96 -5.00
C ALA A 149 5.98 -21.95 -6.18
N PHE A 150 5.20 -22.23 -7.22
CA PHE A 150 5.04 -21.33 -8.36
C PHE A 150 4.37 -20.01 -7.95
N LEU A 151 3.29 -20.07 -7.17
CA LEU A 151 2.59 -18.88 -6.67
C LEU A 151 3.47 -18.04 -5.75
N ASN A 152 4.24 -18.68 -4.87
CA ASN A 152 5.17 -17.97 -4.00
C ASN A 152 6.25 -17.24 -4.81
N THR A 153 6.72 -17.86 -5.88
CA THR A 153 7.66 -17.23 -6.82
C THR A 153 7.03 -16.02 -7.50
N LEU A 154 5.82 -16.16 -8.05
CA LEU A 154 5.09 -15.04 -8.65
C LEU A 154 4.80 -13.92 -7.65
N ALA A 155 4.44 -14.25 -6.41
CA ALA A 155 4.18 -13.27 -5.37
C ALA A 155 5.45 -12.52 -4.98
N THR A 156 6.58 -13.23 -4.84
CA THR A 156 7.88 -12.64 -4.54
C THR A 156 8.27 -11.64 -5.63
N TRP A 157 8.26 -12.03 -6.90
CA TRP A 157 8.63 -11.11 -7.98
C TRP A 157 7.58 -10.01 -8.20
N GLY A 158 6.31 -10.38 -8.24
CA GLY A 158 5.19 -9.50 -8.52
C GLY A 158 4.99 -8.43 -7.45
N LEU A 159 4.81 -8.85 -6.20
CA LEU A 159 4.49 -7.95 -5.08
C LEU A 159 5.73 -7.23 -4.53
N TRP A 160 6.93 -7.77 -4.68
CA TRP A 160 8.11 -7.13 -4.06
C TRP A 160 8.86 -6.24 -5.04
N LEU A 161 8.84 -6.59 -6.33
CA LEU A 161 9.66 -5.92 -7.33
C LEU A 161 8.82 -5.30 -8.44
N ILE A 162 8.08 -6.12 -9.20
CA ILE A 162 7.47 -5.69 -10.47
C ILE A 162 6.40 -4.61 -10.24
N LEU A 163 5.44 -4.85 -9.35
CA LEU A 163 4.36 -3.88 -9.12
C LEU A 163 4.85 -2.60 -8.43
N PRO A 164 5.68 -2.64 -7.37
CA PRO A 164 6.23 -1.41 -6.78
C PRO A 164 7.07 -0.60 -7.78
N LEU A 165 7.95 -1.24 -8.55
CA LEU A 165 8.77 -0.54 -9.54
C LEU A 165 7.93 -0.01 -10.71
N GLY A 166 6.94 -0.78 -11.18
CA GLY A 166 6.01 -0.33 -12.20
C GLY A 166 5.23 0.92 -11.76
N PHE A 167 4.75 0.93 -10.52
CA PHE A 167 4.14 2.10 -9.89
C PHE A 167 5.09 3.30 -9.87
N LEU A 168 6.32 3.12 -9.38
CA LEU A 168 7.31 4.20 -9.30
C LEU A 168 7.71 4.73 -10.67
N SER A 169 7.81 3.86 -11.68
CA SER A 169 8.07 4.27 -13.06
C SER A 169 6.96 5.15 -13.61
N LEU A 170 5.68 4.76 -13.41
CA LEU A 170 4.53 5.58 -13.84
C LEU A 170 4.46 6.92 -13.10
N LEU A 171 4.83 6.93 -11.82
CA LEU A 171 4.90 8.14 -11.00
C LEU A 171 6.01 9.08 -11.52
N GLY A 172 7.20 8.53 -11.76
CA GLY A 172 8.35 9.26 -12.29
C GLY A 172 8.06 9.83 -13.67
N GLN A 173 7.46 9.04 -14.58
CA GLN A 173 7.02 9.52 -15.88
C GLN A 173 6.02 10.67 -15.75
N GLY A 174 5.07 10.59 -14.81
CA GLY A 174 4.12 11.67 -14.56
C GLY A 174 4.78 12.95 -14.05
N LEU A 175 5.76 12.83 -13.16
CA LEU A 175 6.44 13.99 -12.60
C LEU A 175 7.41 14.65 -13.59
N LEU A 176 8.04 13.84 -14.46
CA LEU A 176 9.09 14.28 -15.39
C LEU A 176 8.57 14.64 -16.78
N ILE A 177 7.27 14.48 -17.05
CA ILE A 177 6.69 14.81 -18.37
C ILE A 177 6.66 16.32 -18.63
N HIS A 178 6.68 17.13 -17.58
CA HIS A 178 6.70 18.59 -17.67
C HIS A 178 8.12 19.12 -17.42
N PRO A 179 8.66 19.97 -18.30
CA PRO A 179 9.97 20.58 -18.06
C PRO A 179 9.92 21.44 -16.78
N PRO A 180 11.03 21.53 -16.01
CA PRO A 180 11.08 22.35 -14.82
C PRO A 180 11.04 23.84 -15.20
N ILE A 181 9.84 24.41 -15.32
CA ILE A 181 9.66 25.81 -15.65
C ILE A 181 9.75 26.63 -14.36
N GLN A 182 10.60 27.66 -14.34
CA GLN A 182 10.75 28.55 -13.18
C GLN A 182 9.47 29.32 -12.84
N HIS A 183 8.51 29.36 -13.76
CA HIS A 183 7.30 30.16 -13.68
C HIS A 183 6.08 29.23 -13.57
N GLY A 184 5.14 29.57 -12.67
CA GLY A 184 3.91 28.80 -12.50
C GLY A 184 3.00 28.83 -13.73
N PRO A 185 2.04 27.90 -13.85
CA PRO A 185 1.17 27.77 -15.04
C PRO A 185 0.49 29.08 -15.46
N ALA A 186 0.00 29.86 -14.49
CA ALA A 186 -0.65 31.14 -14.76
C ALA A 186 0.29 32.18 -15.39
N ALA A 187 1.56 32.22 -14.96
CA ALA A 187 2.55 33.12 -15.52
C ALA A 187 2.94 32.68 -16.95
N THR A 188 3.07 31.38 -17.20
CA THR A 188 3.30 30.83 -18.55
C THR A 188 2.14 31.15 -19.50
N ILE A 189 0.90 30.94 -19.06
CA ILE A 189 -0.30 31.25 -19.84
C ILE A 189 -0.40 32.76 -20.12
N SER A 190 -0.14 33.59 -19.11
CA SER A 190 -0.14 35.04 -19.27
C SER A 190 0.93 35.49 -20.27
N ALA A 191 2.15 34.98 -20.17
CA ALA A 191 3.25 35.30 -21.08
C ALA A 191 2.97 34.91 -22.53
N VAL A 192 2.30 33.77 -22.75
CA VAL A 192 1.86 33.37 -24.10
C VAL A 192 0.72 34.28 -24.59
N ARG A 193 -0.24 34.64 -23.73
CA ARG A 193 -1.39 35.47 -24.09
C ARG A 193 -1.01 36.93 -24.39
N THR A 194 0.02 37.46 -23.74
CA THR A 194 0.50 38.82 -23.98
C THR A 194 1.52 38.90 -25.12
N ARG A 195 2.05 37.76 -25.59
CA ARG A 195 2.93 37.69 -26.75
C ARG A 195 2.17 38.14 -28.00
N GLY A 196 2.48 39.33 -28.49
CA GLY A 196 1.88 39.92 -29.69
C GLY A 196 0.91 41.08 -29.46
N ARG A 197 0.69 41.53 -28.21
CA ARG A 197 -0.06 42.77 -27.92
C ARG A 197 0.79 44.05 -27.91
N GLU A 198 2.11 43.91 -27.98
CA GLU A 198 3.08 45.03 -28.01
C GLU A 198 3.74 45.20 -29.40
N ARG A 199 3.14 44.68 -30.47
CA ARG A 199 3.46 45.05 -31.85
C ARG A 199 2.27 45.77 -32.46
#